data_AF-A0A933QZR2-F1
#
_entry.id   AF-A0A933QZR2-F1
#
_cell.length_a   1.000
_cell.length_b   1.000
_cell.length_c   1.000
_cell.angle_alpha   90.00
_cell.angle_beta   90.00
_cell.angle_gamma   90.00
#
_symmetry.space_group_name_H-M   'P 1'
#
loop_
_entity.id
_entity.type
_entity.pdbx_description
1 polymer ?
#
loop_
_entity_poly.entity_id
_entity_poly.type
_entity_poly.pdbx_seq_one_letter_code
_entity_poly.pdbx_strand_id
1 'polypeptide(L)'
;MDAIFTPLLAAVQKNCNIADALHAGDYTLCVYLLKMREYFRWEKGYAFSTPLPRADVGLWLKEREQLWEGMENETFARLPIAGGEHDPFDTNNLNDALNPHGLVYSAGLGQNGRPHFFLARLERRQVEQDFTVLVAAEEFARDLAAPPAMSLGNTIFVRRESLRRMIWEKVEEWRWNQLENPMGRAIACYAFGSNDDRALAQMTWRCAPCATTLPIASPPSPRCWKRIVRPTFISSSQR
;
A
#
# COMPACT_ATOMS: atom_id res chain seq x y z
N MET A 1 -3.59 7.60 -16.06
CA MET A 1 -4.63 8.37 -15.35
C MET A 1 -4.97 9.56 -16.22
N ASP A 2 -6.25 9.83 -16.41
CA ASP A 2 -6.70 10.97 -17.22
C ASP A 2 -6.34 12.30 -16.55
N ALA A 3 -6.00 13.32 -17.33
CA ALA A 3 -5.57 14.62 -16.83
C ALA A 3 -6.61 15.28 -15.90
N ILE A 4 -7.90 14.95 -16.06
CA ILE A 4 -9.01 15.42 -15.22
C ILE A 4 -8.84 15.06 -13.73
N PHE A 5 -8.09 14.00 -13.39
CA PHE A 5 -7.87 13.58 -12.00
C PHE A 5 -6.58 14.14 -11.39
N THR A 6 -5.84 15.00 -12.10
CA THR A 6 -4.61 15.63 -11.58
C THR A 6 -4.85 16.45 -10.31
N PRO A 7 -5.93 17.27 -10.21
CA PRO A 7 -6.22 18.02 -8.99
C PRO A 7 -6.54 17.09 -7.81
N LEU A 8 -7.30 16.01 -8.08
CA LEU A 8 -7.61 15.00 -7.07
C LEU A 8 -6.34 14.33 -6.56
N LEU A 9 -5.45 13.90 -7.47
CA LEU A 9 -4.20 13.26 -7.12
C LEU A 9 -3.34 14.15 -6.22
N ALA A 10 -3.21 15.43 -6.56
CA ALA A 10 -2.48 16.41 -5.76
C ALA A 10 -3.10 16.58 -4.36
N ALA A 11 -4.43 16.65 -4.26
CA ALA A 11 -5.14 16.75 -2.99
C ALA A 11 -4.97 15.49 -2.12
N VAL A 12 -5.06 14.30 -2.72
CA VAL A 12 -4.84 13.04 -2.00
C VAL A 12 -3.40 12.95 -1.49
N GLN A 13 -2.41 13.25 -2.35
CA GLN A 13 -1.00 13.22 -1.94
C GLN A 13 -0.69 14.27 -0.86
N LYS A 14 -1.36 15.43 -0.90
CA LYS A 14 -1.29 16.42 0.17
C LYS A 14 -1.79 15.84 1.49
N ASN A 15 -2.93 15.17 1.49
CA ASN A 15 -3.46 14.52 2.71
C ASN A 15 -2.55 13.39 3.21
N CYS A 16 -1.90 12.63 2.32
CA CYS A 16 -0.84 11.69 2.70
C CYS A 16 0.31 12.39 3.41
N ASN A 17 0.80 13.51 2.85
CA ASN A 17 1.91 14.26 3.44
C ASN A 17 1.54 14.87 4.80
N ILE A 18 0.31 15.38 4.98
CA ILE A 18 -0.17 15.88 6.28
C ILE A 18 -0.20 14.73 7.31
N ALA A 19 -0.72 13.57 6.93
CA ALA A 19 -0.77 12.40 7.80
C ALA A 19 0.64 11.91 8.18
N ASP A 20 1.56 11.88 7.23
CA ASP A 20 2.94 11.51 7.47
C ASP A 20 3.68 12.53 8.33
N ALA A 21 3.47 13.84 8.11
CA ALA A 21 4.06 14.89 8.93
C ALA A 21 3.70 14.72 10.42
N LEU A 22 2.44 14.37 10.71
CA LEU A 22 1.95 14.16 12.07
C LEU A 22 2.48 12.89 12.74
N HIS A 23 2.82 11.84 11.97
CA HIS A 23 3.04 10.49 12.51
C HIS A 23 4.37 9.85 12.15
N ALA A 24 5.17 10.45 11.28
CA ALA A 24 6.49 9.95 10.91
C ALA A 24 7.45 9.92 12.10
N GLY A 25 7.35 10.91 13.00
CA GLY A 25 8.15 11.01 14.23
C GLY A 25 7.90 9.89 15.24
N ASP A 26 6.81 9.15 15.12
CA ASP A 26 6.50 8.03 16.01
C ASP A 26 7.37 6.78 15.74
N TYR A 27 8.08 6.74 14.60
CA TYR A 27 8.97 5.63 14.28
C TYR A 27 10.31 5.76 14.99
N THR A 28 10.91 4.63 15.38
CA THR A 28 12.32 4.63 15.77
C THR A 28 13.19 4.97 14.57
N LEU A 29 14.35 5.60 14.80
CA LEU A 29 15.22 6.10 13.73
C LEU A 29 15.52 5.06 12.64
N CYS A 30 15.88 3.83 13.02
CA CYS A 30 16.18 2.77 12.06
C CYS A 30 14.96 2.40 11.21
N VAL A 31 13.78 2.30 11.82
CA VAL A 31 12.53 1.98 11.11
C VAL A 31 12.13 3.12 10.19
N TYR A 32 12.25 4.36 10.66
CA TYR A 32 12.00 5.57 9.88
C TYR A 32 12.86 5.61 8.62
N LEU A 33 14.19 5.45 8.75
CA LEU A 33 15.11 5.47 7.61
C LEU A 33 14.85 4.33 6.61
N LEU A 34 14.46 3.14 7.07
CA LEU A 34 14.06 2.04 6.20
C LEU A 34 12.80 2.40 5.39
N LYS A 35 11.80 2.98 6.05
CA LYS A 35 10.55 3.43 5.40
C LYS A 35 10.80 4.56 4.41
N MET A 36 11.59 5.57 4.76
CA MET A 36 11.93 6.69 3.88
C MET A 36 12.67 6.21 2.63
N ARG A 37 13.60 5.26 2.78
CA ARG A 37 14.31 4.66 1.65
C ARG A 37 13.36 3.94 0.70
N GLU A 38 12.39 3.20 1.24
CA GLU A 38 11.40 2.50 0.41
C GLU A 38 10.41 3.48 -0.23
N TYR A 39 10.06 4.56 0.46
CA TYR A 39 9.19 5.61 -0.08
C TYR A 39 9.85 6.37 -1.22
N PHE A 40 11.15 6.69 -1.10
CA PHE A 40 11.95 7.21 -2.21
C PHE A 40 11.96 6.25 -3.41
N ARG A 41 12.16 4.96 -3.17
CA ARG A 41 12.15 3.93 -4.22
C ARG A 41 10.83 3.95 -4.98
N TRP A 42 9.71 3.99 -4.25
CA TRP A 42 8.37 4.10 -4.82
C TRP A 42 8.21 5.36 -5.66
N GLU A 43 8.48 6.53 -5.07
CA GLU A 43 8.23 7.81 -5.73
C GLU A 43 9.06 7.99 -7.01
N LYS A 44 10.30 7.51 -7.01
CA LYS A 44 11.18 7.59 -8.20
C LYS A 44 11.03 6.43 -9.17
N GLY A 45 10.17 5.45 -8.87
CA GLY A 45 9.91 4.31 -9.76
C GLY A 45 11.06 3.32 -9.91
N TYR A 46 11.94 3.20 -8.91
CA TYR A 46 13.04 2.23 -8.94
C TYR A 46 12.51 0.79 -8.73
N ALA A 47 13.00 -0.17 -9.52
CA ALA A 47 12.71 -1.59 -9.33
C ALA A 47 13.26 -2.12 -8.00
N PHE A 48 12.68 -3.17 -7.43
CA PHE A 48 12.94 -3.64 -6.05
C PHE A 48 14.42 -3.94 -5.73
N SER A 49 15.11 -4.62 -6.65
CA SER A 49 16.52 -5.03 -6.48
C SER A 49 17.53 -3.98 -6.90
N THR A 50 17.08 -2.84 -7.44
CA THR A 50 18.00 -1.78 -7.90
C THR A 50 18.65 -1.08 -6.71
N PRO A 51 19.99 -0.96 -6.65
CA PRO A 51 20.66 -0.15 -5.64
C PRO A 51 20.26 1.32 -5.77
N LEU A 52 20.01 1.99 -4.65
CA LEU A 52 19.61 3.40 -4.62
C LEU A 52 20.84 4.30 -4.44
N PRO A 53 20.98 5.41 -5.20
CA PRO A 53 22.07 6.36 -5.01
C PRO A 53 21.98 7.05 -3.64
N ARG A 54 22.99 6.88 -2.79
CA ARG A 54 22.95 7.40 -1.40
C ARG A 54 22.79 8.92 -1.32
N ALA A 55 23.45 9.65 -2.23
CA ALA A 55 23.37 11.11 -2.27
C ALA A 55 21.94 11.59 -2.57
N ASP A 56 21.30 10.97 -3.57
CA ASP A 56 19.94 11.32 -3.99
C ASP A 56 18.91 11.00 -2.91
N VAL A 57 19.04 9.85 -2.24
CA VAL A 57 18.17 9.49 -1.10
C VAL A 57 18.32 10.51 0.03
N GLY A 58 19.56 10.90 0.35
CA GLY A 58 19.83 11.87 1.41
C GLY A 58 19.27 13.26 1.11
N LEU A 59 19.44 13.75 -0.13
CA LEU A 59 18.87 15.02 -0.57
C LEU A 59 17.34 14.99 -0.53
N TRP A 60 16.73 13.95 -1.10
CA TRP A 60 15.28 13.79 -1.12
C TRP A 60 14.68 13.69 0.28
N LEU A 61 15.35 12.98 1.21
CA LEU A 61 14.88 12.85 2.58
C LEU A 61 14.81 14.23 3.26
N LYS A 62 15.85 15.05 3.08
CA LYS A 62 15.88 16.42 3.60
C LYS A 62 14.76 17.29 3.02
N GLU A 63 14.53 17.20 1.71
CA GLU A 63 13.44 17.92 1.04
C GLU A 63 12.06 17.48 1.55
N ARG A 64 11.89 16.16 1.81
CA ARG A 64 10.65 15.61 2.36
C ARG A 64 10.38 16.09 3.77
N GLU A 65 11.39 16.08 4.62
CA GLU A 65 11.28 16.55 6.00
C GLU A 65 10.93 18.05 6.04
N GLN A 66 11.60 18.86 5.22
CA GLN A 66 11.30 20.29 5.09
C GLN A 66 9.86 20.53 4.58
N LEU A 67 9.35 19.68 3.68
CA LEU A 67 7.96 19.74 3.24
C LEU A 67 6.99 19.45 4.40
N TRP A 68 7.28 18.43 5.21
CA TRP A 68 6.41 17.99 6.29
C TRP A 68 6.39 18.95 7.48
N GLU A 69 7.51 19.59 7.83
CA GLU A 69 7.58 20.62 8.88
C GLU A 69 6.54 21.75 8.65
N GLY A 70 6.26 22.07 7.38
CA GLY A 70 5.26 23.08 7.01
C GLY A 70 3.81 22.62 7.10
N MET A 71 3.55 21.32 7.24
CA MET A 71 2.22 20.70 7.07
C MET A 71 1.61 20.16 8.37
N GLU A 72 2.36 20.06 9.47
CA GLU A 72 1.90 19.45 10.72
C GLU A 72 0.64 20.10 11.31
N ASN A 73 0.43 21.40 11.05
CA ASN A 73 -0.73 22.13 11.56
C ASN A 73 -1.84 22.33 10.51
N GLU A 74 -1.70 21.73 9.33
CA GLU A 74 -2.72 21.82 8.28
C GLU A 74 -3.88 20.85 8.52
N THR A 75 -5.08 21.26 8.11
CA THR A 75 -6.24 20.36 8.05
C THR A 75 -6.26 19.59 6.73
N PHE A 76 -6.83 18.39 6.75
CA PHE A 76 -6.98 17.60 5.53
C PHE A 76 -7.79 18.37 4.47
N ALA A 77 -7.23 18.43 3.26
CA ALA A 77 -7.83 19.06 2.12
C ALA A 77 -9.06 18.28 1.65
N ARG A 78 -10.05 19.04 1.18
CA ARG A 78 -11.21 18.50 0.44
C ARG A 78 -10.75 17.97 -0.91
N LEU A 79 -11.50 17.01 -1.44
CA LEU A 79 -11.13 16.29 -2.64
C LEU A 79 -11.97 16.73 -3.84
N PRO A 80 -11.35 17.35 -4.88
CA PRO A 80 -12.06 17.79 -6.07
C PRO A 80 -12.34 16.61 -6.99
N ILE A 81 -13.62 16.22 -7.14
CA ILE A 81 -14.05 15.21 -8.12
C ILE A 81 -15.40 15.58 -8.74
N ALA A 82 -15.55 15.33 -10.04
CA ALA A 82 -16.78 15.57 -10.79
C ALA A 82 -17.35 17.00 -10.65
N GLY A 83 -16.47 17.99 -10.46
CA GLY A 83 -16.87 19.40 -10.30
C GLY A 83 -17.35 19.79 -8.89
N GLY A 84 -17.21 18.91 -7.89
CA GLY A 84 -17.53 19.18 -6.49
C GLY A 84 -16.37 18.92 -5.53
N GLU A 85 -16.52 19.37 -4.30
CA GLU A 85 -15.55 19.22 -3.19
C GLU A 85 -16.06 18.23 -2.15
N HIS A 86 -15.36 17.12 -1.98
CA HIS A 86 -15.78 16.01 -1.11
C HIS A 86 -14.97 15.96 0.17
N ASP A 87 -15.57 15.40 1.22
CA ASP A 87 -14.83 15.10 2.44
C ASP A 87 -13.79 14.00 2.18
N PRO A 88 -12.54 14.12 2.65
CA PRO A 88 -11.54 13.10 2.41
C PRO A 88 -11.90 11.74 3.01
N PHE A 89 -12.75 11.66 4.03
CA PHE A 89 -13.18 10.39 4.62
C PHE A 89 -14.46 9.81 4.00
N ASP A 90 -15.09 10.53 3.06
CA ASP A 90 -16.28 10.05 2.33
C ASP A 90 -15.90 9.12 1.18
N THR A 91 -15.26 8.02 1.55
CA THR A 91 -14.70 7.03 0.62
C THR A 91 -15.74 6.37 -0.27
N ASN A 92 -16.99 6.22 0.17
CA ASN A 92 -18.04 5.58 -0.62
C ASN A 92 -18.43 6.47 -1.81
N ASN A 93 -18.77 7.74 -1.56
CA ASN A 93 -19.14 8.67 -2.63
C ASN A 93 -17.99 8.91 -3.61
N LEU A 94 -16.76 9.01 -3.09
CA LEU A 94 -15.56 9.13 -3.93
C LEU A 94 -15.38 7.91 -4.83
N ASN A 95 -15.54 6.69 -4.30
CA ASN A 95 -15.38 5.48 -5.09
C ASN A 95 -16.53 5.24 -6.08
N ASP A 96 -17.74 5.69 -5.80
CA ASP A 96 -18.84 5.63 -6.77
C ASP A 96 -18.54 6.47 -8.02
N ALA A 97 -17.87 7.61 -7.84
CA ALA A 97 -17.39 8.43 -8.93
C ALA A 97 -16.09 7.89 -9.58
N LEU A 98 -15.17 7.29 -8.83
CA LEU A 98 -13.85 6.85 -9.33
C LEU A 98 -13.84 5.48 -9.99
N ASN A 99 -14.60 4.51 -9.46
CA ASN A 99 -14.58 3.13 -9.92
C ASN A 99 -14.93 2.98 -11.41
N PRO A 100 -15.91 3.72 -11.99
CA PRO A 100 -16.20 3.69 -13.43
C PRO A 100 -15.01 4.09 -14.30
N HIS A 101 -14.09 4.90 -13.78
CA HIS A 101 -12.87 5.32 -14.46
C HIS A 101 -11.67 4.40 -14.16
N GLY A 102 -11.89 3.26 -13.50
CA GLY A 102 -10.83 2.32 -13.15
C GLY A 102 -9.88 2.86 -12.06
N LEU A 103 -10.37 3.74 -11.19
CA LEU A 103 -9.63 4.28 -10.05
C LEU A 103 -10.28 3.84 -8.74
N VAL A 104 -9.48 3.71 -7.69
CA VAL A 104 -9.95 3.41 -6.33
C VAL A 104 -9.23 4.31 -5.33
N TYR A 105 -10.00 4.82 -4.37
CA TYR A 105 -9.55 5.67 -3.29
C TYR A 105 -9.89 5.03 -1.94
N SER A 106 -9.04 5.24 -0.94
CA SER A 106 -9.41 4.93 0.44
C SER A 106 -8.82 5.96 1.38
N ALA A 107 -9.58 6.22 2.43
CA ALA A 107 -9.23 7.01 3.59
C ALA A 107 -9.72 6.27 4.82
N GLY A 108 -8.86 6.06 5.80
CA GLY A 108 -9.27 5.38 7.02
C GLY A 108 -8.25 5.53 8.13
N LEU A 109 -8.66 5.18 9.34
CA LEU A 109 -7.78 5.19 10.50
C LEU A 109 -7.15 3.81 10.68
N GLY A 110 -5.83 3.76 10.68
CA GLY A 110 -5.03 2.58 10.96
C GLY A 110 -4.77 2.42 12.46
N GLN A 111 -3.68 1.72 12.76
CA GLN A 111 -3.24 1.52 14.14
C GLN A 111 -2.96 2.87 14.81
N ASN A 112 -3.34 2.99 16.09
CA ASN A 112 -3.21 4.20 16.90
C ASN A 112 -3.94 5.43 16.32
N GLY A 113 -4.98 5.22 15.51
CA GLY A 113 -5.77 6.32 14.94
C GLY A 113 -5.08 7.08 13.83
N ARG A 114 -4.01 6.55 13.25
CA ARG A 114 -3.27 7.20 12.15
C ARG A 114 -4.11 7.23 10.88
N PRO A 115 -4.38 8.39 10.27
CA PRO A 115 -5.05 8.45 9.00
C PRO A 115 -4.14 7.91 7.88
N HIS A 116 -4.71 7.09 7.02
CA HIS A 116 -4.07 6.60 5.80
C HIS A 116 -4.92 6.97 4.60
N PHE A 117 -4.25 7.45 3.56
CA PHE A 117 -4.88 7.84 2.30
C PHE A 117 -4.14 7.19 1.15
N PHE A 118 -4.87 6.74 0.13
CA PHE A 118 -4.25 6.36 -1.13
C PHE A 118 -5.21 6.54 -2.30
N LEU A 119 -4.63 6.75 -3.48
CA LEU A 119 -5.31 6.73 -4.76
C LEU A 119 -4.54 5.80 -5.68
N ALA A 120 -5.24 4.87 -6.32
CA ALA A 120 -4.61 3.84 -7.14
C ALA A 120 -5.49 3.44 -8.33
N ARG A 121 -4.91 2.67 -9.25
CA ARG A 121 -5.69 2.01 -10.30
C ARG A 121 -6.50 0.87 -9.68
N LEU A 122 -7.80 0.85 -9.93
CA LEU A 122 -8.65 -0.29 -9.61
C LEU A 122 -8.35 -1.43 -10.58
N GLU A 123 -7.87 -2.55 -10.05
CA GLU A 123 -7.59 -3.75 -10.84
C GLU A 123 -8.75 -4.73 -10.82
N ARG A 124 -9.40 -4.88 -9.67
CA ARG A 124 -10.53 -5.80 -9.52
C ARG A 124 -11.45 -5.33 -8.41
N ARG A 125 -12.75 -5.44 -8.67
CA ARG A 125 -13.80 -5.35 -7.66
C ARG A 125 -14.50 -6.70 -7.56
N GLN A 126 -14.65 -7.20 -6.35
CA GLN A 126 -15.32 -8.45 -6.08
C GLN A 126 -16.29 -8.27 -4.94
N VAL A 127 -17.51 -8.77 -5.10
CA VAL A 127 -18.52 -8.74 -4.05
C VAL A 127 -18.70 -10.17 -3.54
N GLU A 128 -18.46 -10.40 -2.26
CA GLU A 128 -18.62 -11.67 -1.57
C GLU A 128 -19.60 -11.51 -0.42
N GLN A 129 -20.82 -12.04 -0.56
CA GLN A 129 -21.88 -11.93 0.45
C GLN A 129 -22.06 -10.46 0.89
N ASP A 130 -21.67 -10.15 2.13
CA ASP A 130 -21.81 -8.84 2.74
C ASP A 130 -20.55 -7.96 2.58
N PHE A 131 -19.51 -8.43 1.89
CA PHE A 131 -18.23 -7.70 1.74
C PHE A 131 -17.93 -7.34 0.30
N THR A 132 -17.35 -6.15 0.09
CA THR A 132 -16.76 -5.76 -1.20
C THR A 132 -15.24 -5.72 -1.08
N VAL A 133 -14.55 -6.54 -1.86
CA VAL A 133 -13.09 -6.52 -1.98
C VAL A 133 -12.69 -5.68 -3.20
N LEU A 134 -11.97 -4.59 -2.95
CA LEU A 134 -11.38 -3.73 -3.97
C LEU A 134 -9.87 -3.95 -4.00
N VAL A 135 -9.37 -4.48 -5.12
CA VAL A 135 -7.93 -4.70 -5.32
C VAL A 135 -7.37 -3.57 -6.17
N ALA A 136 -6.47 -2.81 -5.54
CA ALA A 136 -5.70 -1.73 -6.14
C ALA A 136 -4.38 -2.27 -6.69
N ALA A 137 -4.00 -1.83 -7.89
CA ALA A 137 -2.73 -2.14 -8.52
C ALA A 137 -1.69 -1.05 -8.24
N GLU A 138 -1.34 -0.24 -9.26
CA GLU A 138 -0.35 0.82 -9.14
C GLU A 138 -0.92 1.99 -8.34
N GLU A 139 -0.14 2.45 -7.38
CA GLU A 139 -0.51 3.55 -6.49
C GLU A 139 -0.03 4.86 -7.11
N PHE A 140 -0.95 5.80 -7.29
CA PHE A 140 -0.64 7.13 -7.78
C PHE A 140 -0.31 8.09 -6.62
N ALA A 141 -0.96 7.91 -5.48
CA ALA A 141 -0.64 8.59 -4.22
C ALA A 141 -0.73 7.61 -3.05
N ARG A 142 0.16 7.78 -2.08
CA ARG A 142 0.19 7.00 -0.83
C ARG A 142 0.91 7.71 0.30
N ASP A 143 0.62 7.26 1.51
CA ASP A 143 1.36 7.54 2.73
C ASP A 143 2.68 6.73 2.85
N LEU A 144 3.54 7.15 3.78
CA LEU A 144 4.82 6.50 4.11
C LEU A 144 4.62 5.06 4.57
N ALA A 145 3.63 4.81 5.43
CA ALA A 145 3.41 3.53 6.07
C ALA A 145 2.87 2.46 5.11
N ALA A 146 1.94 2.85 4.24
CA ALA A 146 1.28 2.10 3.18
C ALA A 146 0.92 0.65 3.56
N PRO A 147 -0.03 0.46 4.49
CA PRO A 147 -0.49 -0.88 4.86
C PRO A 147 -1.04 -1.62 3.63
N PRO A 148 -0.69 -2.91 3.42
CA PRO A 148 -1.05 -3.64 2.19
C PRO A 148 -2.54 -4.00 2.09
N ALA A 149 -3.26 -3.97 3.20
CA ALA A 149 -4.70 -4.17 3.21
C ALA A 149 -5.36 -3.43 4.39
N MET A 150 -6.56 -2.91 4.18
CA MET A 150 -7.37 -2.24 5.20
C MET A 150 -8.85 -2.56 5.00
N SER A 151 -9.60 -2.65 6.10
CA SER A 151 -11.05 -2.78 6.07
C SER A 151 -11.69 -1.48 6.52
N LEU A 152 -12.74 -1.06 5.81
CA LEU A 152 -13.57 0.09 6.15
C LEU A 152 -15.05 -0.31 6.00
N GLY A 153 -15.72 -0.51 7.14
CA GLY A 153 -17.05 -1.12 7.16
C GLY A 153 -17.04 -2.49 6.49
N ASN A 154 -17.88 -2.64 5.47
CA ASN A 154 -18.01 -3.85 4.66
C ASN A 154 -17.07 -3.89 3.43
N THR A 155 -16.18 -2.91 3.28
CA THR A 155 -15.24 -2.84 2.14
C THR A 155 -13.84 -3.20 2.59
N ILE A 156 -13.18 -4.11 1.87
CA ILE A 156 -11.80 -4.51 2.07
C ILE A 156 -10.97 -3.98 0.90
N PHE A 157 -10.01 -3.13 1.19
CA PHE A 157 -9.04 -2.63 0.22
C PHE A 157 -7.77 -3.48 0.28
N VAL A 158 -7.36 -4.04 -0.85
CA VAL A 158 -6.11 -4.79 -1.01
C VAL A 158 -5.21 -4.01 -1.96
N ARG A 159 -4.07 -3.52 -1.45
CA ARG A 159 -3.10 -2.72 -2.20
C ARG A 159 -1.98 -3.62 -2.71
N ARG A 160 -2.09 -4.10 -3.95
CA ARG A 160 -1.16 -5.09 -4.53
C ARG A 160 0.27 -4.57 -4.59
N GLU A 161 0.47 -3.31 -4.92
CA GLU A 161 1.82 -2.71 -4.94
C GLU A 161 2.44 -2.65 -3.54
N SER A 162 1.70 -2.13 -2.55
CA SER A 162 2.12 -2.15 -1.14
C SER A 162 2.37 -3.56 -0.60
N LEU A 163 1.57 -4.54 -1.02
CA LEU A 163 1.77 -5.95 -0.65
C LEU A 163 3.08 -6.51 -1.23
N ARG A 164 3.41 -6.20 -2.49
CA ARG A 164 4.70 -6.59 -3.09
C ARG A 164 5.86 -5.99 -2.31
N ARG A 165 5.77 -4.71 -1.92
CA ARG A 165 6.79 -4.01 -1.12
C ARG A 165 6.96 -4.62 0.28
N MET A 166 5.87 -4.93 0.98
CA MET A 166 5.95 -5.63 2.27
C MET A 166 6.61 -7.01 2.15
N ILE A 167 6.27 -7.80 1.12
CA ILE A 167 6.92 -9.11 0.90
C ILE A 167 8.39 -8.92 0.58
N TRP A 168 8.73 -7.92 -0.24
CA TRP A 168 10.11 -7.61 -0.57
C TRP A 168 10.96 -7.28 0.67
N GLU A 169 10.44 -6.47 1.59
CA GLU A 169 11.10 -6.21 2.88
C GLU A 169 11.42 -7.51 3.63
N LYS A 170 10.50 -8.48 3.62
CA LYS A 170 10.71 -9.80 4.25
C LYS A 170 11.71 -10.67 3.50
N VAL A 171 11.79 -10.55 2.18
CA VAL A 171 12.80 -11.24 1.38
C VAL A 171 14.19 -10.68 1.69
N GLU A 172 14.34 -9.35 1.73
CA GLU A 172 15.59 -8.69 2.08
C GLU A 172 16.05 -9.04 3.51
N GLU A 173 15.14 -9.02 4.48
CA GLU A 173 15.41 -9.43 5.87
C GLU A 173 15.87 -10.89 5.92
N TRP A 174 15.21 -11.80 5.19
CA TRP A 174 15.60 -13.21 5.14
C TRP A 174 16.96 -13.42 4.47
N ARG A 175 17.29 -12.69 3.40
CA ARG A 175 18.56 -12.82 2.66
C ARG A 175 19.79 -12.58 3.53
N TRP A 176 19.68 -11.84 4.63
CA TRP A 176 20.80 -11.58 5.54
C TRP A 176 21.23 -12.82 6.36
N ASN A 177 20.28 -13.70 6.72
CA ASN A 177 20.57 -14.87 7.58
C ASN A 177 20.20 -16.22 6.95
N GLN A 178 19.46 -16.23 5.82
CA GLN A 178 19.05 -17.39 5.02
C GLN A 178 18.58 -18.62 5.83
N LEU A 179 17.85 -18.37 6.92
CA LEU A 179 17.41 -19.43 7.82
C LEU A 179 16.40 -20.37 7.13
N GLU A 180 16.46 -21.67 7.43
CA GLU A 180 15.50 -22.68 6.97
C GLU A 180 14.15 -22.61 7.73
N ASN A 181 13.47 -21.48 7.60
CA ASN A 181 12.18 -21.22 8.22
C ASN A 181 11.04 -21.26 7.18
N PRO A 182 9.76 -21.11 7.58
CA PRO A 182 8.65 -21.06 6.63
C PRO A 182 8.81 -20.00 5.53
N MET A 183 9.46 -18.87 5.83
CA MET A 183 9.73 -17.82 4.85
C MET A 183 10.73 -18.31 3.80
N GLY A 184 11.85 -18.91 4.20
CA GLY A 184 12.84 -19.49 3.27
C GLY A 184 12.23 -20.54 2.35
N ARG A 185 11.35 -21.41 2.88
CA ARG A 185 10.59 -22.37 2.05
C ARG A 185 9.63 -21.71 1.07
N ALA A 186 8.95 -20.64 1.50
CA ALA A 186 8.07 -19.88 0.61
C ALA A 186 8.85 -19.18 -0.51
N ILE A 187 9.99 -18.56 -0.18
CA ILE A 187 10.90 -17.90 -1.14
C ILE A 187 11.43 -18.91 -2.17
N ALA A 188 11.85 -20.11 -1.72
CA ALA A 188 12.37 -21.16 -2.60
C ALA A 188 11.36 -21.66 -3.66
N CYS A 189 10.06 -21.42 -3.47
CA CYS A 189 9.03 -21.75 -4.47
C CYS A 189 8.97 -20.74 -5.63
N TYR A 190 9.67 -19.61 -5.55
CA TYR A 190 9.66 -18.56 -6.57
C TYR A 190 11.09 -18.22 -7.02
N ALA A 191 11.21 -17.63 -8.21
CA ALA A 191 12.49 -17.35 -8.85
C ALA A 191 13.19 -16.06 -8.33
N PHE A 192 13.16 -15.82 -7.01
CA PHE A 192 13.89 -14.72 -6.38
C PHE A 192 15.40 -14.83 -6.67
N GLY A 193 16.06 -13.69 -6.94
CA GLY A 193 17.46 -13.58 -7.35
C GLY A 193 17.68 -13.60 -8.87
N SER A 194 16.77 -14.20 -9.64
CA SER A 194 16.82 -14.16 -11.12
C SER A 194 15.86 -13.10 -11.70
N ASN A 195 14.64 -13.02 -11.16
CA ASN A 195 13.64 -12.02 -11.54
C ASN A 195 12.72 -11.73 -10.34
N ASP A 196 13.20 -10.84 -9.47
CA ASP A 196 12.52 -10.47 -8.22
C ASP A 196 11.14 -9.86 -8.49
N ASP A 197 11.02 -9.02 -9.51
CA ASP A 197 9.74 -8.41 -9.91
C ASP A 197 8.68 -9.45 -10.27
N ARG A 198 9.04 -10.44 -11.09
CA ARG A 198 8.15 -11.54 -11.48
C ARG A 198 7.80 -12.42 -10.29
N ALA A 199 8.76 -12.74 -9.42
CA ALA A 199 8.51 -13.53 -8.22
C ALA A 199 7.49 -12.86 -7.30
N LEU A 200 7.66 -11.56 -7.04
CA LEU A 200 6.71 -10.76 -6.26
C LEU A 200 5.34 -10.68 -6.94
N ALA A 201 5.29 -10.53 -8.26
CA ALA A 201 4.04 -10.50 -9.00
C ALA A 201 3.28 -11.83 -8.86
N GLN A 202 3.97 -12.97 -9.00
CA GLN A 202 3.37 -14.30 -8.83
C GLN A 202 2.87 -14.54 -7.40
N MET A 203 3.64 -14.14 -6.40
CA MET A 203 3.29 -14.34 -5.00
C MET A 203 2.07 -13.51 -4.59
N THR A 204 1.86 -12.34 -5.21
CA THR A 204 0.73 -11.44 -4.91
C THR A 204 -0.46 -11.61 -5.85
N TRP A 205 -0.31 -12.32 -6.96
CA TRP A 205 -1.38 -12.60 -7.93
C TRP A 205 -2.59 -13.30 -7.29
N ARG A 206 -2.34 -14.20 -6.33
CA ARG A 206 -3.36 -15.05 -5.69
C ARG A 206 -4.05 -14.43 -4.48
N CYS A 207 -3.72 -13.19 -4.09
CA CYS A 207 -4.39 -12.54 -2.96
C CYS A 207 -5.84 -12.07 -3.28
N ALA A 208 -6.35 -12.44 -4.46
CA ALA A 208 -7.76 -12.43 -4.82
C ALA A 208 -8.45 -13.73 -4.35
N PRO A 209 -9.60 -13.71 -3.69
CA PRO A 209 -10.42 -14.90 -3.60
C PRO A 209 -11.04 -15.18 -4.98
N CYS A 210 -10.30 -15.82 -5.88
CA CYS A 210 -10.92 -16.50 -7.01
C CYS A 210 -10.14 -17.79 -7.27
N ALA A 211 -10.68 -18.88 -6.74
CA ALA A 211 -10.50 -20.17 -7.36
C ALA A 211 -11.05 -20.05 -8.79
N THR A 212 -10.20 -20.26 -9.80
CA THR A 212 -10.44 -21.09 -11.00
C THR A 212 -9.30 -20.89 -12.03
N THR A 213 -8.48 -21.95 -12.14
CA THR A 213 -7.64 -22.37 -13.29
C THR A 213 -6.77 -21.36 -14.06
N LEU A 214 -5.46 -21.42 -13.80
CA LEU A 214 -4.41 -21.44 -14.82
C LEU A 214 -3.39 -22.52 -14.40
N PRO A 215 -2.81 -23.31 -15.33
CA PRO A 215 -1.97 -24.45 -14.98
C PRO A 215 -0.58 -23.92 -14.60
N ILE A 216 -0.43 -23.54 -13.34
CA ILE A 216 0.89 -23.44 -12.71
C ILE A 216 1.09 -24.77 -12.00
N ALA A 217 2.17 -25.47 -12.33
CA ALA A 217 2.62 -26.67 -11.64
C ALA A 217 2.45 -26.48 -10.13
N SER A 218 1.70 -27.40 -9.54
CA SER A 218 1.05 -27.33 -8.24
C SER A 218 1.90 -26.68 -7.13
N PRO A 219 1.52 -25.49 -6.60
CA PRO A 219 2.10 -25.01 -5.35
C PRO A 219 1.50 -25.80 -4.17
N PRO A 220 2.23 -25.93 -3.04
CA PRO A 220 1.84 -26.81 -1.95
C PRO A 220 0.55 -26.34 -1.24
N SER A 221 -0.13 -27.32 -0.65
CA SER A 221 -1.52 -27.27 -0.15
C SER A 221 -1.91 -26.05 0.72
N PRO A 222 -3.23 -25.75 0.84
CA PRO A 222 -3.79 -24.57 1.53
C PRO A 222 -3.44 -24.41 3.02
N ARG A 223 -2.74 -25.38 3.64
CA ARG A 223 -2.38 -25.31 5.07
C ARG A 223 -1.26 -24.32 5.38
N CYS A 224 -0.50 -23.85 4.37
CA CYS A 224 0.66 -22.97 4.60
C CYS A 224 0.29 -21.50 4.89
N TRP A 225 -0.84 -21.01 4.38
CA TRP A 225 -1.16 -19.57 4.40
C TRP A 225 -1.92 -19.09 5.65
N LYS A 226 -2.55 -20.00 6.42
CA LYS A 226 -3.34 -19.63 7.62
C LYS A 226 -2.54 -18.98 8.75
N ARG A 227 -1.21 -18.91 8.66
CA ARG A 227 -0.32 -18.49 9.76
C ARG A 227 0.48 -17.21 9.50
N ILE A 228 0.45 -16.66 8.28
CA ILE A 228 1.32 -15.53 7.87
C ILE A 228 0.64 -14.17 8.02
N VAL A 229 -0.69 -14.11 7.91
CA VAL A 229 -1.45 -12.87 8.08
C VAL A 229 -2.40 -13.06 9.26
N ARG A 230 -2.03 -12.55 10.44
CA ARG A 230 -3.06 -12.25 11.45
C ARG A 230 -3.79 -11.01 10.93
N PRO A 231 -5.11 -11.06 10.70
CA PRO A 231 -5.88 -9.85 10.52
C PRO A 231 -5.80 -9.06 11.82
N THR A 232 -5.38 -7.81 11.76
CA THR A 232 -5.57 -6.86 12.85
C THR A 232 -7.07 -6.55 12.89
N PHE A 233 -7.83 -7.39 13.57
CA PHE A 233 -9.21 -7.09 13.94
C PHE A 233 -9.16 -5.97 14.97
N ILE A 234 -9.59 -4.77 14.59
CA ILE A 234 -10.00 -3.74 15.54
C ILE A 234 -11.52 -3.81 15.58
N SER A 235 -12.06 -4.35 16.68
CA SER A 235 -13.49 -4.27 16.98
C SER A 235 -13.83 -2.84 17.37
N SER A 236 -14.68 -2.19 16.60
CA SER A 236 -15.42 -1.03 17.07
C SER A 236 -16.50 -1.50 18.04
N SER A 237 -16.29 -1.32 19.34
CA SER A 237 -17.38 -1.30 20.32
C SER A 237 -17.22 -0.14 21.30
N GLN A 238 -18.18 0.79 21.24
CA GLN A 238 -18.78 1.55 22.36
C GLN A 238 -17.79 2.36 23.25
N ARG A 239 -17.83 3.68 23.38
CA ARG A 239 -18.91 4.69 23.41
C ARG A 239 -18.34 6.04 22.98
#